data_AF-A0A959JJC5-F1
#
_entry.id   AF-A0A959JJC5-F1
#
_cell.length_a   1.000
_cell.length_b   1.000
_cell.length_c   1.000
_cell.angle_alpha   90.00
_cell.angle_beta   90.00
_cell.angle_gamma   90.00
#
_symmetry.space_group_name_H-M   'P 1'
#
loop_
_entity.id
_entity.type
_entity.pdbx_description
1 polymer ?
#
loop_
_entity_poly.entity_id
_entity_poly.type
_entity_poly.pdbx_seq_one_letter_code
_entity_poly.pdbx_strand_id
1 'polypeptide(L)'
;MKRIFLLAGAIVLMVAPGLVAQTSEELMQQKEAKSAELSKLQADLDALTGQVNGLKSEIAGITEKLTPYPRWEKGLLGNIGLNLSGFNNWLSKAQPNTSAANIGTTLNGFANADYQKSFWRNSANLTLGWLKFNDKDVSTDPDGFQVSADAFNLMSLYGYKLSEKLALSGLGEYRTSVLDGKFNDPGYLDLGVGATWTPVKDLVVVLHPLNYNFVFSSGDFNYESSLGCKIVADYTKEITKGLAWKSNFSGFISYQGSDFSNWTWINGFSTAVKGVGIGLDFGLRNNKQESLAAISEGKLNAGENPLQTYWLLGFSYAISSKK
;
A
#
# COMPACT_ATOMS: atom_id res chain seq x y z
N MET A 1 0.09 -31.90 -10.94
CA MET A 1 1.14 -32.78 -11.51
C MET A 1 1.10 -32.65 -13.02
N LYS A 2 2.25 -32.39 -13.67
CA LYS A 2 2.49 -32.00 -15.10
C LYS A 2 2.94 -30.54 -15.21
N ARG A 3 4.25 -30.32 -14.98
CA ARG A 3 5.11 -29.17 -15.41
C ARG A 3 6.36 -29.06 -14.50
N ILE A 4 7.03 -30.17 -14.19
CA ILE A 4 8.38 -30.17 -13.55
C ILE A 4 9.16 -31.40 -14.06
N PHE A 5 9.27 -31.62 -15.37
CA PHE A 5 10.04 -32.77 -15.88
C PHE A 5 10.85 -32.52 -17.16
N LEU A 6 11.14 -31.26 -17.52
CA LEU A 6 11.96 -30.98 -18.72
C LEU A 6 13.23 -30.15 -18.46
N LEU A 7 13.73 -30.14 -17.23
CA LEU A 7 14.98 -29.42 -16.90
C LEU A 7 16.03 -30.25 -16.14
N ALA A 8 15.93 -31.58 -16.16
CA ALA A 8 16.84 -32.46 -15.44
C ALA A 8 17.28 -33.64 -16.32
N GLY A 9 18.10 -33.36 -17.33
CA GLY A 9 18.65 -34.42 -18.18
C GLY A 9 19.63 -33.92 -19.23
N ALA A 10 20.73 -33.28 -18.82
CA ALA A 10 21.95 -33.16 -19.63
C ALA A 10 23.09 -32.50 -18.84
N ILE A 11 23.52 -33.10 -17.72
CA ILE A 11 24.83 -32.84 -17.14
C ILE A 11 25.46 -34.20 -16.84
N VAL A 12 26.78 -34.32 -17.09
CA VAL A 12 27.66 -35.50 -17.02
C VAL A 12 27.84 -36.17 -18.41
N LEU A 13 29.00 -36.26 -19.07
CA LEU A 13 30.42 -36.20 -18.68
C LEU A 13 31.31 -35.87 -19.91
N MET A 14 32.47 -35.26 -19.66
CA MET A 14 33.52 -34.83 -20.60
C MET A 14 34.22 -35.94 -21.40
N VAL A 15 34.54 -35.67 -22.68
CA VAL A 15 35.82 -35.97 -23.36
C VAL A 15 36.10 -34.84 -24.38
N ALA A 16 37.24 -34.16 -24.29
CA ALA A 16 37.73 -33.13 -25.22
C ALA A 16 38.74 -33.75 -26.24
N PRO A 17 39.22 -33.05 -27.30
CA PRO A 17 38.63 -32.02 -28.14
C PRO A 17 38.66 -32.44 -29.63
N GLY A 18 37.50 -32.52 -30.29
CA GLY A 18 37.40 -32.52 -31.74
C GLY A 18 36.91 -31.16 -32.19
N LEU A 19 37.81 -30.18 -32.36
CA LEU A 19 37.52 -28.89 -32.98
C LEU A 19 37.19 -29.12 -34.46
N VAL A 20 35.94 -29.47 -34.76
CA VAL A 20 35.32 -29.01 -36.00
C VAL A 20 34.94 -27.56 -35.70
N ALA A 21 35.84 -26.64 -36.00
CA ALA A 21 35.52 -25.22 -36.01
C ALA A 21 34.38 -25.05 -37.02
N GLN A 22 33.16 -24.76 -36.53
CA GLN A 22 32.06 -24.41 -37.42
C GLN A 22 32.53 -23.29 -38.34
N THR A 23 32.40 -23.48 -39.64
CA THR A 23 32.84 -22.46 -40.59
C THR A 23 31.94 -21.23 -40.44
N SER A 24 32.47 -20.04 -40.77
CA SER A 24 31.68 -18.78 -40.72
C SER A 24 30.36 -18.91 -41.50
N GLU A 25 30.38 -19.70 -42.57
CA GLU A 25 29.24 -19.99 -43.43
C GLU A 25 28.18 -20.87 -42.74
N GLU A 26 28.58 -21.91 -42.00
CA GLU A 26 27.68 -22.73 -41.19
C GLU A 26 27.03 -21.93 -40.05
N LEU A 27 27.79 -21.03 -39.40
CA LEU A 27 27.25 -20.12 -38.38
C LEU A 27 26.24 -19.12 -38.98
N MET A 28 26.48 -18.66 -40.21
CA MET A 28 25.57 -17.76 -40.93
C MET A 28 24.26 -18.46 -41.29
N GLN A 29 24.31 -19.70 -41.80
CA GLN A 29 23.13 -20.51 -42.07
C GLN A 29 22.33 -20.83 -40.79
N GLN A 30 23.01 -21.15 -39.67
CA GLN A 30 22.34 -21.35 -38.39
C GLN A 30 21.67 -20.08 -37.87
N LYS A 31 22.30 -18.92 -38.04
CA LYS A 31 21.71 -17.62 -37.67
C LYS A 31 20.45 -17.32 -38.49
N GLU A 32 20.51 -17.53 -39.81
CA GLU A 32 19.36 -17.32 -40.69
C GLU A 32 18.20 -18.26 -40.34
N ALA A 33 18.48 -19.56 -40.15
CA ALA A 33 17.48 -20.54 -39.75
C ALA A 33 16.81 -20.16 -38.42
N LYS A 34 17.60 -19.77 -37.40
CA LYS A 34 17.06 -19.31 -36.11
C LYS A 34 16.31 -17.99 -36.21
N SER A 35 16.72 -17.07 -37.08
CA SER A 35 16.02 -15.81 -37.30
C SER A 35 14.67 -16.02 -37.98
N ALA A 36 14.58 -16.96 -38.93
CA ALA A 36 13.34 -17.37 -39.55
C ALA A 36 12.40 -18.06 -38.56
N GLU A 37 12.93 -18.97 -37.73
CA GLU A 37 12.19 -19.62 -36.65
C GLU A 37 11.65 -18.61 -35.62
N LEU A 38 12.47 -17.64 -35.21
CA LEU A 38 12.06 -16.56 -34.31
C LEU A 38 10.94 -15.70 -34.91
N SER A 39 11.05 -15.36 -36.20
CA SER A 39 10.01 -14.58 -36.89
C SER A 39 8.68 -15.32 -36.94
N LYS A 40 8.72 -16.64 -37.17
CA LYS A 40 7.53 -17.49 -37.14
C LYS A 40 6.93 -17.58 -35.73
N LEU A 41 7.76 -17.82 -34.71
CA LEU A 41 7.32 -17.84 -33.31
C LEU A 41 6.70 -16.50 -32.87
N GLN A 42 7.24 -15.37 -33.34
CA GLN A 42 6.67 -14.05 -33.07
C GLN A 42 5.29 -13.89 -33.72
N ALA A 43 5.13 -14.32 -34.98
CA ALA A 43 3.85 -14.27 -35.67
C ALA A 43 2.79 -15.17 -35.00
N ASP A 44 3.18 -16.38 -34.59
CA ASP A 44 2.30 -17.29 -33.84
C ASP A 44 1.90 -16.70 -32.48
N LEU A 45 2.83 -16.02 -31.79
CA LEU A 45 2.58 -15.33 -30.52
C LEU A 45 1.60 -14.16 -30.71
N ASP A 46 1.77 -13.37 -31.76
CA ASP A 46 0.89 -12.23 -32.05
C ASP A 46 -0.53 -12.71 -32.39
N ALA A 47 -0.64 -13.78 -33.20
CA ALA A 47 -1.92 -14.41 -33.52
C ALA A 47 -2.61 -14.96 -32.26
N LEU A 48 -1.87 -15.67 -31.41
CA LEU A 48 -2.40 -16.20 -30.16
C LEU A 48 -2.80 -15.08 -29.20
N THR A 49 -2.03 -13.99 -29.14
CA THR A 49 -2.36 -12.79 -28.36
C THR A 49 -3.67 -12.16 -28.83
N GLY A 50 -3.89 -12.09 -30.15
CA GLY A 50 -5.15 -11.65 -30.73
C GLY A 50 -6.35 -12.51 -30.29
N GLN A 51 -6.22 -13.83 -30.38
CA GLN A 51 -7.26 -14.76 -29.93
C GLN A 51 -7.57 -14.63 -28.43
N VAL A 52 -6.52 -14.51 -27.59
CA VAL A 52 -6.67 -14.30 -26.15
C VAL A 52 -7.41 -12.99 -25.86
N ASN A 53 -7.10 -11.91 -26.58
CA ASN A 53 -7.79 -10.64 -26.42
C ASN A 53 -9.26 -10.71 -26.85
N GLY A 54 -9.56 -11.42 -27.94
CA GLY A 54 -10.93 -11.69 -28.38
C GLY A 54 -11.74 -12.44 -27.32
N LEU A 55 -11.22 -13.57 -26.83
CA LEU A 55 -11.85 -14.35 -25.76
C LEU A 55 -12.02 -13.55 -24.47
N LYS A 56 -11.04 -12.74 -24.07
CA LYS A 56 -11.17 -11.83 -22.92
C LYS A 56 -12.33 -10.85 -23.09
N SER A 57 -12.51 -10.32 -24.30
CA SER A 57 -13.62 -9.40 -24.60
C SER A 57 -14.97 -10.11 -24.53
N GLU A 58 -15.09 -11.32 -25.08
CA GLU A 58 -16.32 -12.12 -24.99
C GLU A 58 -16.65 -12.48 -23.54
N ILE A 59 -15.65 -12.93 -22.76
CA ILE A 59 -15.80 -13.23 -21.33
C ILE A 59 -16.23 -11.98 -20.56
N ALA A 60 -15.68 -10.81 -20.87
CA ALA A 60 -16.07 -9.55 -20.23
C ALA A 60 -17.55 -9.23 -20.53
N GLY A 61 -17.99 -9.35 -21.78
CA GLY A 61 -19.39 -9.12 -22.16
C GLY A 61 -20.37 -10.13 -21.55
N ILE A 62 -19.98 -11.40 -21.43
CA ILE A 62 -20.78 -12.42 -20.74
C ILE A 62 -20.84 -12.13 -19.23
N THR A 63 -19.70 -11.79 -18.62
CA THR A 63 -19.61 -11.44 -17.20
C THR A 63 -20.51 -10.24 -16.90
N GLU A 64 -20.52 -9.24 -17.78
CA GLU A 64 -21.37 -8.07 -17.62
C GLU A 64 -22.86 -8.40 -17.59
N LYS A 65 -23.31 -9.34 -18.43
CA LYS A 65 -24.69 -9.84 -18.44
C LYS A 65 -25.03 -10.73 -17.23
N LEU A 66 -24.05 -11.47 -16.71
CA LEU A 66 -24.23 -12.41 -15.60
C LEU A 66 -24.16 -11.74 -14.22
N THR A 67 -23.49 -10.60 -14.09
CA THR A 67 -23.27 -9.94 -12.79
C THR A 67 -24.13 -8.68 -12.65
N PRO A 68 -25.27 -8.77 -11.94
CA PRO A 68 -26.15 -7.63 -11.74
C PRO A 68 -25.43 -6.55 -10.92
N TYR A 69 -25.75 -5.29 -11.23
CA TYR A 69 -25.30 -4.15 -10.44
C TYR A 69 -26.19 -3.99 -9.18
N PRO A 70 -25.64 -3.54 -8.04
CA PRO A 70 -24.24 -3.17 -7.81
C PRO A 70 -23.30 -4.37 -7.60
N ARG A 71 -22.07 -4.25 -8.11
CA ARG A 71 -21.02 -5.26 -7.93
C ARG A 71 -20.12 -4.83 -6.77
N TRP A 72 -20.15 -5.59 -5.69
CA TRP A 72 -19.36 -5.30 -4.50
C TRP A 72 -18.05 -6.08 -4.49
N GLU A 73 -16.95 -5.37 -4.27
CA GLU A 73 -15.64 -5.91 -3.93
C GLU A 73 -15.32 -5.52 -2.49
N LYS A 74 -15.16 -6.52 -1.62
CA LYS A 74 -14.87 -6.31 -0.20
C LYS A 74 -13.58 -7.04 0.16
N GLY A 75 -12.83 -6.46 1.08
CA GLY A 75 -11.67 -7.12 1.62
C GLY A 75 -11.28 -6.57 2.98
N LEU A 76 -10.55 -7.39 3.70
CA LEU A 76 -9.98 -7.10 5.01
C LEU A 76 -8.58 -7.68 5.05
N LEU A 77 -7.59 -6.87 5.41
CA LEU A 77 -6.22 -7.29 5.65
C LEU A 77 -5.84 -6.83 7.05
N GLY A 78 -5.57 -7.78 7.94
CA GLY A 78 -4.96 -7.53 9.24
C GLY A 78 -3.48 -7.87 9.20
N ASN A 79 -2.63 -7.09 9.86
CA ASN A 79 -1.24 -7.41 10.12
C ASN A 79 -1.00 -7.33 11.62
N ILE A 80 -0.33 -8.31 12.21
CA ILE A 80 0.06 -8.30 13.61
C ILE A 80 1.58 -8.48 13.68
N GLY A 81 2.26 -7.43 14.13
CA GLY A 81 3.68 -7.44 14.46
C GLY A 81 3.89 -7.73 15.94
N LEU A 82 4.75 -8.70 16.23
CA LEU A 82 5.14 -9.05 17.60
C LEU A 82 6.66 -9.15 17.65
N ASN A 83 7.29 -8.38 18.54
CA ASN A 83 8.71 -8.49 18.84
C ASN A 83 8.89 -8.53 20.36
N LEU A 84 9.30 -9.68 20.87
CA LEU A 84 9.56 -9.93 22.29
C LEU A 84 11.04 -10.24 22.47
N SER A 85 11.69 -9.57 23.42
CA SER A 85 13.09 -9.83 23.74
C SER A 85 13.33 -9.75 25.24
N GLY A 86 14.23 -10.60 25.73
CA GLY A 86 14.61 -10.69 27.13
C GLY A 86 16.07 -11.02 27.25
N PHE A 87 16.76 -10.25 28.08
CA PHE A 87 18.18 -10.42 28.37
C PHE A 87 18.35 -10.54 29.89
N ASN A 88 19.30 -11.37 30.28
CA ASN A 88 19.67 -11.61 31.67
C ASN A 88 21.18 -11.82 31.71
N ASN A 89 21.89 -11.03 32.52
CA ASN A 89 23.35 -11.09 32.64
C ASN A 89 24.08 -11.02 31.28
N TRP A 90 23.58 -10.21 30.34
CA TRP A 90 24.24 -9.99 29.05
C TRP A 90 25.30 -8.88 29.18
N LEU A 91 26.40 -9.22 29.85
CA LEU A 91 27.36 -8.29 30.46
C LEU A 91 28.11 -7.36 29.49
N SER A 92 28.12 -7.67 28.19
CA SER A 92 28.81 -6.85 27.18
C SER A 92 28.04 -5.57 26.81
N LYS A 93 26.87 -5.32 27.41
CA LYS A 93 26.03 -4.13 27.19
C LYS A 93 25.99 -3.24 28.42
N ALA A 94 25.70 -1.96 28.20
CA ALA A 94 25.46 -0.99 29.29
C ALA A 94 24.29 -1.39 30.21
N GLN A 95 23.25 -2.02 29.66
CA GLN A 95 22.09 -2.54 30.38
C GLN A 95 22.02 -4.07 30.19
N PRO A 96 22.56 -4.85 31.14
CA PRO A 96 22.70 -6.31 31.00
C PRO A 96 21.39 -7.08 31.24
N ASN A 97 20.41 -6.46 31.91
CA ASN A 97 19.15 -7.07 32.35
C ASN A 97 17.93 -6.33 31.79
N THR A 98 17.63 -6.52 30.51
CA THR A 98 16.51 -5.80 29.85
C THR A 98 15.38 -6.74 29.44
N SER A 99 14.16 -6.23 29.41
CA SER A 99 13.02 -6.85 28.73
C SER A 99 12.36 -5.84 27.82
N ALA A 100 12.00 -6.24 26.61
CA ALA A 100 11.28 -5.39 25.68
C ALA A 100 10.17 -6.17 24.96
N ALA A 101 9.01 -5.54 24.86
CA ALA A 101 7.87 -6.04 24.12
C ALA A 101 7.35 -4.94 23.20
N ASN A 102 7.30 -5.21 21.90
CA ASN A 102 6.66 -4.36 20.92
C ASN A 102 5.53 -5.15 20.25
N ILE A 103 4.33 -4.61 20.32
CA ILE A 103 3.12 -5.17 19.74
C ILE A 103 2.56 -4.11 18.81
N GLY A 104 2.43 -4.43 17.53
CA GLY A 104 1.81 -3.57 16.54
C GLY A 104 0.72 -4.31 15.80
N THR A 105 -0.35 -3.61 15.44
CA THR A 105 -1.43 -4.15 14.62
C THR A 105 -1.86 -3.13 13.58
N THR A 106 -2.07 -3.59 12.35
CA THR A 106 -2.74 -2.80 11.30
C THR A 106 -3.97 -3.55 10.83
N LEU A 107 -5.07 -2.83 10.62
CA LEU A 107 -6.29 -3.33 10.04
C LEU A 107 -6.66 -2.46 8.85
N ASN A 108 -6.78 -3.07 7.68
CA ASN A 108 -7.09 -2.43 6.41
C ASN A 108 -8.34 -3.06 5.82
N GLY A 109 -9.47 -2.36 5.89
CA GLY A 109 -10.74 -2.78 5.30
C GLY A 109 -11.08 -1.97 4.06
N PHE A 110 -11.75 -2.59 3.09
CA PHE A 110 -12.37 -1.87 1.98
C PHE A 110 -13.70 -2.50 1.55
N ALA A 111 -14.59 -1.65 1.04
CA ALA A 111 -15.87 -2.04 0.45
C ALA A 111 -16.17 -1.11 -0.73
N ASN A 112 -15.96 -1.63 -1.94
CA ASN A 112 -16.13 -0.90 -3.17
C ASN A 112 -17.34 -1.45 -3.93
N ALA A 113 -18.21 -0.58 -4.40
CA ALA A 113 -19.33 -0.90 -5.27
C ALA A 113 -19.11 -0.27 -6.64
N ASP A 114 -19.23 -1.07 -7.69
CA ASP A 114 -19.40 -0.58 -9.04
C ASP A 114 -20.88 -0.60 -9.43
N TYR A 115 -21.32 0.47 -10.08
CA TYR A 115 -22.62 0.64 -10.70
C TYR A 115 -22.43 0.89 -12.21
N GLN A 116 -23.53 0.88 -12.97
CA GLN A 116 -23.50 1.12 -14.42
C GLN A 116 -22.82 2.45 -14.81
N LYS A 117 -23.17 3.54 -14.11
CA LYS A 117 -22.66 4.89 -14.40
C LYS A 117 -21.96 5.54 -13.22
N SER A 118 -21.68 4.80 -12.16
CA SER A 118 -21.03 5.32 -10.97
C SER A 118 -20.22 4.25 -10.26
N PHE A 119 -19.44 4.68 -9.28
CA PHE A 119 -18.77 3.81 -8.33
C PHE A 119 -18.85 4.43 -6.93
N TRP A 120 -18.72 3.59 -5.92
CA TRP A 120 -18.61 4.01 -4.54
C TRP A 120 -17.50 3.21 -3.87
N ARG A 121 -16.41 3.87 -3.52
CA ARG A 121 -15.22 3.24 -2.93
C ARG A 121 -15.10 3.67 -1.48
N ASN A 122 -14.95 2.70 -0.59
CA ASN A 122 -14.83 2.96 0.84
C ASN A 122 -13.65 2.18 1.39
N SER A 123 -12.88 2.81 2.28
CA SER A 123 -11.78 2.16 2.97
C SER A 123 -11.63 2.66 4.39
N ALA A 124 -11.22 1.78 5.28
CA ALA A 124 -10.84 2.10 6.65
C ALA A 124 -9.46 1.50 6.94
N ASN A 125 -8.59 2.29 7.58
CA ASN A 125 -7.30 1.86 8.10
C ASN A 125 -7.25 2.18 9.61
N LEU A 126 -6.75 1.23 10.38
CA LEU A 126 -6.44 1.40 11.79
C LEU A 126 -5.03 0.85 12.03
N THR A 127 -4.17 1.65 12.64
CA THR A 127 -2.80 1.28 13.01
C THR A 127 -2.61 1.58 14.49
N LEU A 128 -2.32 0.55 15.29
CA LEU A 128 -2.10 0.66 16.72
C LEU A 128 -0.77 0.01 17.09
N GLY A 129 -0.06 0.58 18.05
CA GLY A 129 1.23 0.08 18.51
C GLY A 129 1.46 0.36 19.98
N TRP A 130 2.06 -0.60 20.65
CA TRP A 130 2.47 -0.50 22.04
C TRP A 130 3.91 -0.98 22.20
N LEU A 131 4.71 -0.19 22.91
CA LEU A 131 6.08 -0.52 23.26
C LEU A 131 6.23 -0.51 24.78
N LYS A 132 6.80 -1.59 25.32
CA LYS A 132 7.33 -1.64 26.67
C LYS A 132 8.82 -1.94 26.59
N PHE A 133 9.62 -1.11 27.24
CA PHE A 133 11.03 -1.36 27.48
C PHE A 133 11.27 -1.19 28.97
N ASN A 134 11.93 -2.16 29.60
CA ASN A 134 12.23 -2.15 31.02
C ASN A 134 13.66 -2.65 31.24
N ASP A 135 14.50 -1.77 31.75
CA ASP A 135 15.76 -2.09 32.41
C ASP A 135 15.49 -2.52 33.85
N LYS A 136 15.68 -3.81 34.13
CA LYS A 136 15.35 -4.42 35.43
C LYS A 136 16.21 -3.87 36.58
N ASP A 137 17.28 -3.16 36.25
CA ASP A 137 18.19 -2.55 37.22
C ASP A 137 17.83 -1.08 37.53
N VAL A 138 16.81 -0.49 36.88
CA VAL A 138 16.36 0.91 37.05
C VAL A 138 14.89 0.96 37.51
N SER A 139 14.63 1.49 38.71
CA SER A 139 13.27 1.58 39.28
C SER A 139 12.44 2.76 38.78
N THR A 140 13.04 3.67 38.02
CA THR A 140 12.37 4.86 37.45
C THR A 140 11.89 4.65 36.02
N ASP A 141 12.08 3.46 35.46
CA ASP A 141 11.59 3.16 34.11
C ASP A 141 10.05 3.26 34.07
N PRO A 142 9.47 3.82 33.00
CA PRO A 142 8.02 3.95 32.89
C PRO A 142 7.33 2.58 32.99
N ASP A 143 6.48 2.42 33.99
CA ASP A 143 5.77 1.18 34.21
C ASP A 143 4.64 1.00 33.18
N GLY A 144 4.77 -0.01 32.32
CA GLY A 144 3.71 -0.44 31.41
C GLY A 144 4.02 -0.29 29.93
N PHE A 145 2.99 -0.45 29.10
CA PHE A 145 3.07 -0.25 27.66
C PHE A 145 2.77 1.21 27.33
N GLN A 146 3.61 1.81 26.49
CA GLN A 146 3.42 3.14 25.94
C GLN A 146 2.90 3.03 24.51
N VAL A 147 1.99 3.92 24.13
CA VAL A 147 1.50 4.01 22.75
C VAL A 147 2.64 4.43 21.83
N SER A 148 2.98 3.56 20.88
CA SER A 148 4.06 3.79 19.89
C SER A 148 3.53 4.08 18.49
N ALA A 149 2.26 3.75 18.22
CA ALA A 149 1.55 4.13 17.00
C ALA A 149 0.05 4.23 17.28
N ASP A 150 -0.59 5.25 16.70
CA ASP A 150 -2.04 5.44 16.79
C ASP A 150 -2.54 6.29 15.62
N ALA A 151 -3.08 5.62 14.61
CA ALA A 151 -3.65 6.27 13.44
C ALA A 151 -4.90 5.54 12.97
N PHE A 152 -5.98 6.29 12.79
CA PHE A 152 -7.20 5.86 12.15
C PHE A 152 -7.48 6.73 10.93
N ASN A 153 -7.86 6.09 9.82
CA ASN A 153 -8.29 6.77 8.59
C ASN A 153 -9.54 6.09 8.04
N LEU A 154 -10.56 6.87 7.68
CA LEU A 154 -11.77 6.43 7.02
C LEU A 154 -11.97 7.28 5.75
N MET A 155 -12.19 6.62 4.62
CA MET A 155 -12.39 7.27 3.33
C MET A 155 -13.66 6.76 2.65
N SER A 156 -14.42 7.66 2.05
CA SER A 156 -15.55 7.38 1.17
C SER A 156 -15.46 8.26 -0.08
N LEU A 157 -15.37 7.64 -1.24
CA LEU A 157 -15.27 8.28 -2.55
C LEU A 157 -16.43 7.81 -3.42
N TYR A 158 -17.32 8.73 -3.77
CA TYR A 158 -18.39 8.47 -4.73
C TYR A 158 -18.09 9.18 -6.05
N GLY A 159 -18.28 8.50 -7.18
CA GLY A 159 -18.03 9.10 -8.49
C GLY A 159 -19.04 8.70 -9.55
N TYR A 160 -19.43 9.68 -10.39
CA TYR A 160 -20.22 9.49 -11.60
C TYR A 160 -19.31 9.44 -12.83
N LYS A 161 -19.35 8.33 -13.56
CA LYS A 161 -18.47 8.03 -14.70
C LYS A 161 -18.89 8.88 -15.91
N LEU A 162 -17.97 9.73 -16.39
CA LEU A 162 -18.09 10.46 -17.65
C LEU A 162 -17.58 9.62 -18.83
N SER A 163 -16.59 8.76 -18.56
CA SER A 163 -16.05 7.75 -19.47
C SER A 163 -15.61 6.52 -18.67
N GLU A 164 -15.06 5.51 -19.34
CA GLU A 164 -14.49 4.34 -18.67
C GLU A 164 -13.35 4.69 -17.69
N LYS A 165 -12.65 5.81 -17.93
CA LYS A 165 -11.47 6.21 -17.16
C LYS A 165 -11.67 7.49 -16.35
N LEU A 166 -12.66 8.32 -16.66
CA LEU A 166 -12.87 9.61 -16.00
C LEU A 166 -14.24 9.68 -15.34
N ALA A 167 -14.27 10.23 -14.13
CA ALA A 167 -15.48 10.45 -13.37
C ALA A 167 -15.44 11.80 -12.66
N LEU A 168 -16.60 12.42 -12.48
CA LEU A 168 -16.79 13.47 -11.47
C LEU A 168 -16.99 12.80 -10.13
N SER A 169 -16.39 13.31 -9.06
CA SER A 169 -16.43 12.63 -7.77
C SER A 169 -16.42 13.57 -6.59
N GLY A 170 -16.96 13.05 -5.48
CA GLY A 170 -16.89 13.65 -4.15
C GLY A 170 -16.21 12.68 -3.18
N LEU A 171 -15.38 13.23 -2.29
CA LEU A 171 -14.56 12.50 -1.33
C LEU A 171 -14.86 13.04 0.07
N GLY A 172 -15.04 12.12 1.02
CA GLY A 172 -14.90 12.37 2.43
C GLY A 172 -13.74 11.53 2.97
N GLU A 173 -12.77 12.16 3.64
CA GLU A 173 -11.70 11.47 4.37
C GLU A 173 -11.64 12.00 5.81
N TYR A 174 -11.71 11.09 6.78
CA TYR A 174 -11.63 11.40 8.21
C TYR A 174 -10.42 10.70 8.83
N ARG A 175 -9.58 11.46 9.52
CA ARG A 175 -8.33 10.99 10.15
C ARG A 175 -8.28 11.41 11.61
N THR A 176 -7.89 10.52 12.50
CA THR A 176 -7.73 10.80 13.94
C THR A 176 -6.83 9.77 14.61
N SER A 177 -6.42 10.03 15.84
CA SER A 177 -5.95 9.03 16.82
C SER A 177 -7.13 8.45 17.61
N VAL A 178 -7.01 7.26 18.20
CA VAL A 178 -8.10 6.58 18.92
C VAL A 178 -7.73 6.14 20.34
N LEU A 179 -6.45 6.15 20.70
CA LEU A 179 -5.93 5.79 22.02
C LEU A 179 -5.74 7.04 22.89
N ASP A 180 -5.48 6.81 24.18
CA ASP A 180 -5.09 7.83 25.18
C ASP A 180 -5.99 9.08 25.24
N GLY A 181 -7.28 8.93 24.94
CA GLY A 181 -8.24 10.04 24.95
C GLY A 181 -8.04 11.08 23.84
N LYS A 182 -7.20 10.79 22.84
CA LYS A 182 -6.88 11.69 21.70
C LYS A 182 -7.86 11.58 20.54
N PHE A 183 -9.05 11.03 20.78
CA PHE A 183 -10.06 10.91 19.73
C PHE A 183 -10.57 12.28 19.29
N ASN A 184 -10.43 12.54 17.99
CA ASN A 184 -10.75 13.80 17.33
C ASN A 184 -9.97 15.02 17.92
N ASP A 185 -8.76 14.78 18.48
CA ASP A 185 -7.90 15.83 19.03
C ASP A 185 -6.38 15.59 18.78
N PRO A 186 -5.84 15.98 17.61
CA PRO A 186 -6.56 16.56 16.48
C PRO A 186 -7.27 15.51 15.61
N GLY A 187 -8.46 15.85 15.15
CA GLY A 187 -9.14 15.15 14.06
C GLY A 187 -9.15 15.98 12.79
N TYR A 188 -9.03 15.33 11.63
CA TYR A 188 -9.05 15.97 10.33
C TYR A 188 -10.19 15.41 9.50
N LEU A 189 -11.02 16.28 8.92
CA LEU A 189 -12.05 15.91 7.97
C LEU A 189 -11.84 16.67 6.66
N ASP A 190 -11.51 15.95 5.61
CA ASP A 190 -11.44 16.45 4.25
C ASP A 190 -12.76 16.17 3.53
N LEU A 191 -13.42 17.24 3.06
CA LEU A 191 -14.57 17.14 2.18
C LEU A 191 -14.23 17.80 0.85
N GLY A 192 -14.18 17.00 -0.21
CA GLY A 192 -13.71 17.42 -1.52
C GLY A 192 -14.64 17.03 -2.66
N VAL A 193 -14.62 17.85 -3.71
CA VAL A 193 -15.22 17.53 -5.01
C VAL A 193 -14.26 17.83 -6.13
N GLY A 194 -14.36 17.05 -7.21
CA GLY A 194 -13.55 17.22 -8.41
C GLY A 194 -13.67 16.04 -9.34
N ALA A 195 -12.53 15.48 -9.74
CA ALA A 195 -12.48 14.37 -10.67
C ALA A 195 -11.71 13.17 -10.12
N THR A 196 -12.09 11.99 -10.60
CA THR A 196 -11.33 10.76 -10.45
C THR A 196 -10.94 10.23 -11.81
N TRP A 197 -9.66 9.90 -11.95
CA TRP A 197 -9.06 9.29 -13.12
C TRP A 197 -8.58 7.88 -12.79
N THR A 198 -9.05 6.89 -13.55
CA THR A 198 -8.66 5.48 -13.42
C THR A 198 -7.94 5.06 -14.71
N PRO A 199 -6.66 5.40 -14.89
CA PRO A 199 -5.93 5.15 -16.15
C PRO A 199 -5.81 3.66 -16.49
N VAL A 200 -5.64 2.83 -15.46
CA VAL A 200 -5.57 1.37 -15.50
C VAL A 200 -6.38 0.79 -14.34
N LYS A 201 -6.78 -0.48 -14.44
CA LYS A 201 -7.67 -1.13 -13.47
C LYS A 201 -7.17 -1.04 -12.02
N ASP A 202 -5.86 -1.10 -11.83
CA ASP A 202 -5.22 -1.19 -10.52
C ASP A 202 -4.86 0.18 -9.91
N LEU A 203 -5.05 1.29 -10.65
CA LEU A 203 -4.67 2.66 -10.24
C LEU A 203 -5.87 3.61 -10.28
N VAL A 204 -6.17 4.24 -9.14
CA VAL A 204 -7.19 5.27 -8.99
C VAL A 204 -6.51 6.56 -8.56
N VAL A 205 -6.67 7.61 -9.34
CA VAL A 205 -6.16 8.96 -9.04
C VAL A 205 -7.35 9.88 -8.78
N VAL A 206 -7.35 10.59 -7.66
CA VAL A 206 -8.36 11.58 -7.29
C VAL A 206 -7.70 12.95 -7.30
N LEU A 207 -8.34 13.91 -7.95
CA LEU A 207 -7.93 15.31 -7.96
C LEU A 207 -9.15 16.17 -7.64
N HIS A 208 -9.24 16.63 -6.40
CA HIS A 208 -10.33 17.45 -5.90
C HIS A 208 -9.82 18.86 -5.61
N PRO A 209 -9.88 19.79 -6.59
CA PRO A 209 -9.41 21.16 -6.40
C PRO A 209 -10.27 21.97 -5.42
N LEU A 210 -11.48 21.51 -5.13
CA LEU A 210 -12.36 22.10 -4.12
C LEU A 210 -12.46 21.13 -2.95
N ASN A 211 -11.43 21.11 -2.10
CA ASN A 211 -11.40 20.35 -0.86
C ASN A 211 -11.24 21.26 0.34
N TYR A 212 -12.19 21.20 1.26
CA TYR A 212 -12.07 21.89 2.54
C TYR A 212 -11.54 20.91 3.58
N ASN A 213 -10.43 21.27 4.22
CA ASN A 213 -9.84 20.52 5.31
C ASN A 213 -10.30 21.14 6.63
N PHE A 214 -11.21 20.46 7.33
CA PHE A 214 -11.60 20.79 8.70
C PHE A 214 -10.60 20.17 9.66
N VAL A 215 -10.11 20.96 10.61
CA VAL A 215 -9.30 20.47 11.73
C VAL A 215 -10.05 20.71 13.03
N PHE A 216 -10.28 19.63 13.76
CA PHE A 216 -10.88 19.65 15.09
C PHE A 216 -9.75 19.44 16.09
N SER A 217 -9.53 20.40 16.99
CA SER A 217 -8.63 20.21 18.12
C SER A 217 -9.12 21.05 19.30
N SER A 218 -8.93 20.51 20.50
CA SER A 218 -9.23 21.15 21.78
C SER A 218 -7.98 21.58 22.55
N GLY A 219 -6.79 21.36 21.98
CA GLY A 219 -5.51 21.70 22.59
C GLY A 219 -5.11 23.17 22.46
N ASP A 220 -3.98 23.53 23.08
CA ASP A 220 -3.44 24.91 23.10
C ASP A 220 -2.91 25.38 21.73
N PHE A 221 -2.63 24.45 20.81
CA PHE A 221 -2.23 24.78 19.45
C PHE A 221 -3.45 24.96 18.55
N ASN A 222 -3.61 26.16 17.99
CA ASN A 222 -4.68 26.47 17.05
C ASN A 222 -4.36 25.91 15.66
N TYR A 223 -4.87 24.71 15.37
CA TYR A 223 -4.89 24.21 14.01
C TYR A 223 -5.82 25.04 13.14
N GLU A 224 -5.41 25.31 11.90
CA GLU A 224 -6.21 26.09 10.94
C GLU A 224 -6.79 25.18 9.86
N SER A 225 -8.10 25.31 9.68
CA SER A 225 -8.83 24.71 8.56
C SER A 225 -8.59 25.53 7.30
N SER A 226 -8.42 24.87 6.15
CA SER A 226 -8.15 25.58 4.90
C SER A 226 -8.81 24.95 3.69
N LEU A 227 -9.08 25.78 2.69
CA LEU A 227 -9.48 25.34 1.35
C LEU A 227 -8.23 25.02 0.54
N GLY A 228 -8.28 23.93 -0.21
CA GLY A 228 -7.16 23.49 -1.02
C GLY A 228 -7.53 22.41 -2.02
N CYS A 229 -6.49 21.84 -2.61
CA CYS A 229 -6.58 20.73 -3.54
C CYS A 229 -6.18 19.42 -2.85
N LYS A 230 -7.06 18.42 -2.90
CA LYS A 230 -6.76 17.05 -2.47
C LYS A 230 -6.32 16.22 -3.67
N ILE A 231 -5.23 15.48 -3.48
CA ILE A 231 -4.67 14.55 -4.46
C ILE A 231 -4.57 13.19 -3.78
N VAL A 232 -5.20 12.16 -4.35
CA VAL A 232 -5.06 10.78 -3.89
C VAL A 232 -4.60 9.91 -5.04
N ALA A 233 -3.66 9.01 -4.81
CA ALA A 233 -3.29 7.97 -5.76
C ALA A 233 -3.27 6.62 -5.04
N ASP A 234 -4.23 5.77 -5.39
CA ASP A 234 -4.41 4.42 -4.86
C ASP A 234 -4.03 3.39 -5.90
N TYR A 235 -2.99 2.62 -5.62
CA TYR A 235 -2.53 1.52 -6.44
C TYR A 235 -2.61 0.20 -5.66
N THR A 236 -3.21 -0.83 -6.26
CA THR A 236 -3.28 -2.17 -5.63
C THR A 236 -3.11 -3.26 -6.69
N LYS A 237 -2.04 -4.04 -6.59
CA LYS A 237 -1.74 -5.10 -7.55
C LYS A 237 -1.03 -6.29 -6.92
N GLU A 238 -1.33 -7.49 -7.40
CA GLU A 238 -0.48 -8.66 -7.23
C GLU A 238 0.68 -8.58 -8.22
N ILE A 239 1.87 -8.20 -7.74
CA ILE A 239 3.03 -7.93 -8.59
C ILE A 239 3.73 -9.21 -9.06
N THR A 240 3.68 -10.25 -8.24
CA THR A 240 4.03 -11.62 -8.61
C THR A 240 3.17 -12.58 -7.80
N LYS A 241 3.12 -13.84 -8.21
CA LYS A 241 2.27 -14.85 -7.57
C LYS A 241 2.55 -14.94 -6.08
N GLY A 242 1.56 -14.61 -5.26
CA GLY A 242 1.68 -14.62 -3.80
C GLY A 242 2.42 -13.43 -3.20
N LEU A 243 2.59 -12.33 -3.94
CA LEU A 243 3.08 -11.05 -3.43
C LEU A 243 2.17 -9.91 -3.93
N ALA A 244 1.36 -9.40 -3.01
CA ALA A 244 0.53 -8.23 -3.22
C ALA A 244 1.27 -6.96 -2.78
N TRP A 245 1.09 -5.89 -3.54
CA TRP A 245 1.54 -4.54 -3.21
C TRP A 245 0.36 -3.58 -3.28
N LYS A 246 0.20 -2.80 -2.21
CA LYS A 246 -0.70 -1.66 -2.13
C LYS A 246 0.13 -0.40 -1.88
N SER A 247 -0.12 0.66 -2.63
CA SER A 247 0.46 1.98 -2.44
C SER A 247 -0.65 3.01 -2.40
N ASN A 248 -0.73 3.79 -1.33
CA ASN A 248 -1.70 4.87 -1.16
C ASN A 248 -0.94 6.16 -0.89
N PHE A 249 -1.06 7.11 -1.79
CA PHE A 249 -0.62 8.48 -1.58
C PHE A 249 -1.84 9.37 -1.35
N SER A 250 -1.82 10.19 -0.31
CA SER A 250 -2.85 11.19 0.00
C SER A 250 -2.16 12.50 0.35
N GLY A 251 -2.38 13.52 -0.48
CA GLY A 251 -1.82 14.85 -0.34
C GLY A 251 -2.92 15.90 -0.30
N PHE A 252 -2.73 16.93 0.51
CA PHE A 252 -3.56 18.13 0.56
C PHE A 252 -2.66 19.35 0.38
N ILE A 253 -2.97 20.17 -0.61
CA ILE A 253 -2.25 21.40 -0.95
C ILE A 253 -3.18 22.57 -0.63
N SER A 254 -2.85 23.33 0.41
CA SER A 254 -3.66 24.48 0.83
C SER A 254 -3.44 25.69 -0.08
N TYR A 255 -4.51 26.45 -0.33
CA TYR A 255 -4.43 27.73 -1.02
C TYR A 255 -4.04 28.90 -0.12
N GLN A 256 -3.96 28.68 1.19
CA GLN A 256 -3.56 29.71 2.17
C GLN A 256 -2.05 29.69 2.46
N GLY A 257 -1.32 28.64 2.05
CA GLY A 257 0.13 28.55 2.22
C GLY A 257 0.65 27.12 2.31
N SER A 258 1.96 26.95 2.16
CA SER A 258 2.62 25.64 2.26
C SER A 258 2.52 25.04 3.65
N ASP A 259 2.43 25.86 4.69
CA ASP A 259 2.41 25.42 6.09
C ASP A 259 1.12 24.68 6.47
N PHE A 260 0.05 24.85 5.69
CA PHE A 260 -1.21 24.12 5.86
C PHE A 260 -1.30 22.89 4.94
N SER A 261 -0.31 22.70 4.06
CA SER A 261 -0.24 21.55 3.17
C SER A 261 0.31 20.33 3.93
N ASN A 262 -0.17 19.15 3.58
CA ASN A 262 0.26 17.90 4.17
C ASN A 262 0.22 16.76 3.15
N TRP A 263 1.02 15.72 3.38
CA TRP A 263 0.93 14.51 2.58
C TRP A 263 1.29 13.28 3.40
N THR A 264 0.80 12.14 2.96
CA THR A 264 1.05 10.82 3.52
C THR A 264 1.17 9.82 2.38
N TRP A 265 2.16 8.94 2.45
CA TRP A 265 2.41 7.88 1.49
C TRP A 265 2.65 6.57 2.21
N ILE A 266 1.74 5.62 2.02
CA ILE A 266 1.77 4.32 2.67
C ILE A 266 1.95 3.23 1.62
N ASN A 267 2.88 2.31 1.86
CA ASN A 267 3.15 1.14 1.05
C ASN A 267 2.99 -0.11 1.91
N GLY A 268 2.16 -1.03 1.46
CA GLY A 268 1.94 -2.33 2.10
C GLY A 268 2.30 -3.45 1.14
N PHE A 269 3.15 -4.37 1.59
CA PHE A 269 3.46 -5.63 0.91
C PHE A 269 2.87 -6.78 1.72
N SER A 270 2.25 -7.74 1.04
CA SER A 270 1.74 -8.94 1.72
C SER A 270 2.03 -10.18 0.89
N THR A 271 2.55 -11.21 1.55
CA THR A 271 2.72 -12.55 0.97
C THR A 271 1.54 -13.48 1.29
N ALA A 272 0.38 -12.94 1.67
CA ALA A 272 -0.76 -13.73 2.10
C ALA A 272 -1.26 -14.67 0.99
N VAL A 273 -1.07 -15.98 1.20
CA VAL A 273 -1.58 -17.04 0.31
C VAL A 273 -2.64 -17.82 1.10
N LYS A 274 -3.85 -17.95 0.55
CA LYS A 274 -5.02 -18.52 1.26
C LYS A 274 -5.31 -17.81 2.59
N GLY A 275 -4.98 -16.53 2.63
CA GLY A 275 -5.26 -15.65 3.74
C GLY A 275 -4.20 -15.58 4.83
N VAL A 276 -3.10 -16.35 4.81
CA VAL A 276 -2.01 -16.20 5.80
C VAL A 276 -0.70 -15.88 5.08
N GLY A 277 0.09 -14.96 5.63
CA GLY A 277 1.42 -14.62 5.11
C GLY A 277 2.19 -13.67 6.01
N ILE A 278 3.18 -13.00 5.42
CA ILE A 278 3.97 -11.94 6.05
C ILE A 278 3.57 -10.61 5.42
N GLY A 279 3.32 -9.61 6.26
CA GLY A 279 3.00 -8.25 5.87
C GLY A 279 4.12 -7.29 6.24
N LEU A 280 4.49 -6.41 5.32
CA LEU A 280 5.34 -5.25 5.59
C LEU A 280 4.58 -3.98 5.21
N ASP A 281 4.30 -3.14 6.19
CA ASP A 281 3.78 -1.79 5.99
C ASP A 281 4.90 -0.78 6.20
N PHE A 282 5.00 0.23 5.34
CA PHE A 282 5.91 1.36 5.45
C PHE A 282 5.19 2.65 5.10
N GLY A 283 5.29 3.66 5.96
CA GLY A 283 4.66 4.95 5.77
C GLY A 283 5.63 6.11 5.86
N LEU A 284 5.41 7.11 5.01
CA LEU A 284 6.06 8.41 5.02
C LEU A 284 4.99 9.49 5.16
N ARG A 285 5.29 10.55 5.89
CA ARG A 285 4.35 11.65 6.10
C ARG A 285 5.08 12.95 6.39
N ASN A 286 4.52 14.05 5.92
CA ASN A 286 4.93 15.38 6.35
C ASN A 286 3.69 16.27 6.55
N ASN A 287 3.64 16.94 7.70
CA ASN A 287 2.57 17.87 8.05
C ASN A 287 3.18 18.96 8.94
N LYS A 288 3.20 20.19 8.44
CA LYS A 288 3.83 21.31 9.15
C LYS A 288 3.00 21.74 10.36
N GLN A 289 1.67 21.68 10.32
CA GLN A 289 0.83 22.02 11.47
C GLN A 289 1.08 21.09 12.66
N GLU A 290 1.25 19.79 12.43
CA GLU A 290 1.62 18.85 13.50
C GLU A 290 3.03 19.09 14.03
N SER A 291 3.95 19.51 13.17
CA SER A 291 5.30 19.87 13.61
C SER A 291 5.25 21.12 14.49
N LEU A 292 4.43 22.11 14.15
CA LEU A 292 4.22 23.31 14.97
C LEU A 292 3.55 22.98 16.30
N ALA A 293 2.58 22.06 16.31
CA ALA A 293 1.98 21.56 17.55
C ALA A 293 3.03 20.85 18.43
N ALA A 294 3.85 19.97 17.85
CA ALA A 294 4.94 19.32 18.57
C ALA A 294 5.99 20.33 19.10
N ILE A 295 6.26 21.43 18.39
CA ILE A 295 7.10 22.53 18.90
C ILE A 295 6.44 23.19 20.11
N SER A 296 5.14 23.46 20.06
CA SER A 296 4.41 24.06 21.19
C SER A 296 4.40 23.16 22.43
N GLU A 297 4.45 21.84 22.24
CA GLU A 297 4.57 20.84 23.31
C GLU A 297 6.03 20.58 23.76
N GLY A 298 7.02 21.27 23.18
CA GLY A 298 8.43 21.12 23.51
C GLY A 298 9.07 19.81 23.00
N LYS A 299 8.43 19.11 22.05
CA LYS A 299 8.93 17.85 21.45
C LYS A 299 9.91 18.07 20.29
N LEU A 300 9.87 19.25 19.67
CA LEU A 300 10.71 19.64 18.54
C LEU A 300 11.28 21.06 18.74
N ASN A 301 12.39 21.37 18.09
CA ASN A 301 12.97 22.71 18.10
C ASN A 301 12.27 23.65 17.11
N ALA A 302 12.34 24.95 17.37
CA ALA A 302 11.78 25.97 16.49
C ALA A 302 12.30 25.84 15.05
N GLY A 303 11.39 25.88 14.08
CA GLY A 303 11.70 25.76 12.64
C GLY A 303 11.71 24.33 12.09
N GLU A 304 11.71 23.30 12.96
CA GLU A 304 11.70 21.91 12.52
C GLU A 304 10.38 21.52 11.80
N ASN A 305 10.51 20.59 10.85
CA ASN A 305 9.39 19.89 10.19
C ASN A 305 9.92 18.55 9.66
N PRO A 306 10.27 17.61 10.55
CA PRO A 306 10.91 16.37 10.15
C PRO A 306 9.97 15.50 9.31
N LEU A 307 10.56 14.67 8.45
CA LEU A 307 9.82 13.60 7.79
C LEU A 307 9.41 12.57 8.85
N GLN A 308 8.12 12.31 8.96
CA GLN A 308 7.57 11.30 9.85
C GLN A 308 7.56 9.95 9.11
N THR A 309 8.00 8.88 9.76
CA THR A 309 8.11 7.55 9.14
C THR A 309 7.66 6.46 10.10
N TYR A 310 7.04 5.40 9.57
CA TYR A 310 6.83 4.17 10.32
C TYR A 310 7.09 2.94 9.44
N TRP A 311 7.39 1.81 10.07
CA TRP A 311 7.36 0.51 9.42
C TRP A 311 6.82 -0.55 10.39
N LEU A 312 6.11 -1.53 9.86
CA LEU A 312 5.59 -2.67 10.60
C LEU A 312 5.81 -3.94 9.78
N LEU A 313 6.64 -4.84 10.29
CA LEU A 313 6.77 -6.19 9.77
C LEU A 313 6.01 -7.15 10.69
N GLY A 314 5.14 -7.98 10.13
CA GLY A 314 4.29 -8.85 10.93
C GLY A 314 3.69 -10.02 10.17
N PHE A 315 2.94 -10.84 10.90
CA PHE A 315 2.09 -11.86 10.32
C PHE A 315 0.82 -11.20 9.77
N SER A 316 0.56 -11.41 8.49
CA SER A 316 -0.61 -10.86 7.82
C SER A 316 -1.70 -11.92 7.64
N TYR A 317 -2.95 -11.54 7.92
CA TYR A 317 -4.14 -12.29 7.59
C TYR A 317 -5.03 -11.53 6.60
N ALA A 318 -5.30 -12.11 5.43
CA ALA A 318 -6.05 -11.48 4.35
C ALA A 318 -7.34 -12.24 4.02
N ILE A 319 -8.45 -11.54 3.98
CA ILE A 319 -9.73 -12.03 3.45
C ILE A 319 -10.12 -11.12 2.30
N SER A 320 -10.40 -11.69 1.13
CA SER A 320 -10.95 -10.93 0.00
C SER A 320 -12.11 -11.69 -0.60
N SER A 321 -13.18 -10.98 -0.93
CA SER A 321 -14.36 -11.55 -1.58
C SER A 321 -14.22 -11.65 -3.10
N LYS A 322 -13.01 -11.50 -3.67
CA LYS A 322 -12.81 -11.61 -5.13
C LYS A 322 -13.36 -12.96 -5.63
N LYS A 323 -14.50 -12.89 -6.32
CA LYS A 323 -15.01 -13.95 -7.19
C LYS A 323 -14.30 -13.86 -8.53
#